data_AF-W2XS10-F1
#
_entry.id   AF-W2XS10-F1
#
_cell.length_a   1.000
_cell.length_b   1.000
_cell.length_c   1.000
_cell.angle_alpha   90.00
_cell.angle_beta   90.00
_cell.angle_gamma   90.00
#
_symmetry.space_group_name_H-M   'P 1'
#
loop_
_entity.id
_entity.type
_entity.pdbx_description
1 polymer ?
#
loop_
_entity_poly.entity_id
_entity_poly.type
_entity_poly.pdbx_seq_one_letter_code
_entity_poly.pdbx_strand_id
1 'polypeptide(L)'
;MQFLELSLLGDEKLAATAKKTKNPLLPTISDGTEDDDSVKLCNIALSETAQILGYKEKAANEQMEMIACAHHGECIGPIDDYSDLFRANFGVKGHTRCFSIMEDLVAGRRIIGIPTWREITRRFLPCPLQDGEDSEESDEAVALEL
;
A
#
# COMPACT_ATOMS: atom_id res chain seq x y z
N MET A 1 28.31 -9.50 25.70
CA MET A 1 26.90 -9.66 26.11
C MET A 1 26.53 -8.46 26.96
N GLN A 2 25.89 -7.44 26.39
CA GLN A 2 24.86 -6.65 27.08
C GLN A 2 24.13 -5.78 26.08
N PHE A 3 22.79 -5.79 26.20
CA PHE A 3 21.81 -5.20 25.31
C PHE A 3 21.77 -3.68 25.45
N LEU A 4 21.50 -2.99 24.34
CA LEU A 4 21.01 -1.60 24.34
C LEU A 4 19.55 -1.59 24.80
N GLU A 5 19.23 -0.79 25.80
CA GLU A 5 17.88 -0.26 26.00
C GLU A 5 17.78 1.09 25.28
N LEU A 6 16.97 1.15 24.22
CA LEU A 6 16.42 2.43 23.74
C LEU A 6 15.21 2.75 24.62
N SER A 7 15.37 3.71 25.53
CA SER A 7 14.26 4.25 26.33
C SER A 7 13.34 5.10 25.45
N LEU A 8 12.08 4.69 25.35
CA LEU A 8 10.97 5.55 24.91
C LEU A 8 10.70 6.57 26.03
N LEU A 9 10.95 7.85 25.79
CA LEU A 9 10.63 8.92 26.74
C LEU A 9 9.12 9.17 26.77
N GLY A 10 8.44 8.61 27.78
CA GLY A 10 7.11 9.04 28.21
C GLY A 10 7.25 10.03 29.36
N ASP A 11 6.71 11.23 29.19
CA ASP A 11 6.71 12.30 30.19
C ASP A 11 5.86 11.90 31.41
N GLU A 12 6.50 11.70 32.56
CA GLU A 12 5.87 11.40 33.84
C GLU A 12 5.88 12.66 34.72
N LYS A 13 4.75 13.37 34.81
CA LYS A 13 4.45 14.22 35.97
C LYS A 13 3.04 14.00 36.49
N LEU A 14 3.01 13.32 37.64
CA LEU A 14 1.90 12.99 38.51
C LEU A 14 1.09 14.23 38.95
N ALA A 15 -0.25 14.14 38.84
CA ALA A 15 -1.15 14.73 39.83
C ALA A 15 -2.47 13.95 39.93
N ALA A 16 -2.81 13.62 41.18
CA ALA A 16 -4.12 13.22 41.70
C ALA A 16 -4.69 11.82 41.32
N THR A 17 -4.47 10.89 42.25
CA THR A 17 -5.30 9.72 42.61
C THR A 17 -6.59 9.49 41.81
N ALA A 18 -6.49 8.88 40.63
CA ALA A 18 -7.58 8.13 40.03
C ALA A 18 -7.29 6.64 40.24
N LYS A 19 -8.22 5.91 40.87
CA LYS A 19 -8.18 4.44 40.88
C LYS A 19 -8.13 3.98 39.43
N LYS A 20 -6.96 3.57 38.95
CA LYS A 20 -6.75 3.08 37.59
C LYS A 20 -7.42 1.71 37.49
N THR A 21 -8.73 1.69 37.27
CA THR A 21 -9.40 0.51 36.74
C THR A 21 -8.69 0.23 35.44
N LYS A 22 -7.81 -0.78 35.43
CA LYS A 22 -7.12 -1.24 34.23
C LYS A 22 -8.15 -1.91 33.35
N ASN A 23 -9.01 -1.11 32.70
CA ASN A 23 -9.80 -1.59 31.59
C ASN A 23 -8.77 -1.90 30.50
N PRO A 24 -8.53 -3.18 30.16
CA PRO A 24 -7.62 -3.49 29.07
C PRO A 24 -8.12 -2.79 27.81
N LEU A 25 -7.22 -2.16 27.06
CA LEU A 25 -7.56 -1.66 25.73
C LEU A 25 -7.93 -2.88 24.89
N LEU A 26 -9.23 -3.04 24.64
CA LEU A 26 -9.75 -4.09 23.76
C LEU A 26 -9.93 -3.48 22.37
N PRO A 27 -9.52 -4.20 21.31
CA PRO A 27 -9.76 -3.74 19.94
C PRO A 27 -11.26 -3.69 19.67
N THR A 28 -11.70 -2.68 18.93
CA THR A 28 -13.06 -2.64 18.40
C THR A 28 -13.12 -3.59 17.21
N ILE A 29 -13.99 -4.61 17.29
CA ILE A 29 -14.31 -5.47 16.16
C ILE A 29 -15.47 -4.81 15.44
N SER A 30 -15.19 -4.23 14.27
CA SER A 30 -16.21 -3.73 13.34
C SER A 30 -16.43 -4.75 12.23
N ASP A 31 -17.62 -4.72 11.64
CA ASP A 31 -17.84 -5.36 10.35
C ASP A 31 -16.93 -4.71 9.29
N GLY A 32 -16.60 -5.49 8.25
CA GLY A 32 -15.79 -5.01 7.13
C GLY A 32 -16.51 -3.96 6.29
N THR A 33 -15.74 -3.15 5.60
CA THR A 33 -16.22 -2.17 4.63
C THR A 33 -16.48 -2.79 3.26
N GLU A 34 -17.19 -2.08 2.38
CA GLU A 34 -17.34 -2.47 0.97
C GLU A 34 -15.97 -2.57 0.25
N ASP A 35 -15.02 -1.73 0.65
CA ASP A 35 -13.64 -1.78 0.13
C ASP A 35 -12.94 -3.08 0.57
N ASP A 36 -13.11 -3.49 1.83
CA ASP A 36 -12.57 -4.77 2.33
C ASP A 36 -13.15 -5.96 1.54
N ASP A 37 -14.45 -5.93 1.24
CA ASP A 37 -15.11 -6.93 0.41
C ASP A 37 -14.57 -6.95 -1.02
N SER A 38 -14.31 -5.77 -1.60
CA SER A 38 -13.74 -5.62 -2.94
C SER A 38 -12.30 -6.17 -3.02
N VAL A 39 -11.46 -5.85 -2.03
CA VAL A 39 -10.10 -6.40 -1.90
C VAL A 39 -10.15 -7.92 -1.74
N LYS A 40 -11.07 -8.44 -0.92
CA LYS A 40 -11.26 -9.88 -0.73
C LYS A 40 -11.65 -10.57 -2.04
N LEU A 41 -12.61 -10.02 -2.78
CA LEU A 41 -13.03 -10.58 -4.06
C LEU A 41 -11.91 -10.54 -5.12
N CYS A 42 -11.14 -9.45 -5.17
CA CYS A 42 -9.96 -9.36 -6.02
C CYS A 42 -8.95 -10.47 -5.70
N ASN A 43 -8.66 -10.68 -4.41
CA ASN A 43 -7.72 -11.70 -3.96
C ASN A 43 -8.19 -13.12 -4.31
N ILE A 44 -9.49 -13.40 -4.14
CA ILE A 44 -10.08 -14.68 -4.54
C ILE A 44 -9.93 -14.89 -6.04
N ALA A 45 -10.33 -13.91 -6.85
CA ALA A 45 -10.27 -14.01 -8.31
C ALA A 45 -8.84 -14.26 -8.83
N LEU A 46 -7.85 -13.53 -8.29
CA LEU A 46 -6.45 -13.72 -8.66
C LEU A 46 -5.90 -15.07 -8.19
N SER A 47 -6.20 -15.49 -6.96
CA SER A 47 -5.73 -16.76 -6.41
C SER A 47 -6.32 -17.95 -7.18
N GLU A 48 -7.62 -17.95 -7.45
CA GLU A 48 -8.29 -19.00 -8.23
C GLU A 48 -7.75 -19.05 -9.66
N THR A 49 -7.56 -17.89 -10.29
CA THR A 49 -6.96 -17.84 -11.63
C THR A 49 -5.54 -18.42 -11.61
N ALA A 50 -4.73 -18.08 -10.62
CA ALA A 50 -3.38 -18.66 -10.47
C ALA A 50 -3.43 -20.19 -10.31
N GLN A 51 -4.36 -20.70 -9.50
CA GLN A 51 -4.52 -22.14 -9.29
C GLN A 51 -4.97 -22.87 -10.56
N ILE A 52 -5.87 -22.28 -11.34
CA ILE A 52 -6.29 -22.83 -12.65
C ILE A 52 -5.10 -22.95 -13.61
N LEU A 53 -4.16 -22.00 -13.56
CA LEU A 53 -2.93 -22.02 -14.35
C LEU A 53 -1.87 -22.99 -13.81
N GLY A 54 -2.14 -23.69 -12.71
CA GLY A 54 -1.25 -24.67 -12.12
C GLY A 54 -0.24 -24.10 -11.12
N TYR A 55 -0.38 -22.83 -10.69
CA TYR A 55 0.43 -22.31 -9.61
C TYR A 55 0.06 -22.98 -8.28
N LYS A 56 1.09 -23.40 -7.53
CA LYS A 56 0.93 -23.81 -6.13
C LYS A 56 0.66 -22.59 -5.27
N GLU A 57 0.00 -22.78 -4.14
CA GLU A 57 -0.40 -21.72 -3.20
C GLU A 57 0.69 -20.67 -2.94
N LYS A 58 1.91 -21.08 -2.57
CA LYS A 58 3.03 -20.14 -2.38
C LYS A 58 3.31 -19.29 -3.62
N ALA A 59 3.35 -19.90 -4.80
CA ALA A 59 3.62 -19.18 -6.05
C ALA A 59 2.43 -18.31 -6.47
N ALA A 60 1.19 -18.74 -6.19
CA ALA A 60 0.00 -17.92 -6.39
C ALA A 60 0.04 -16.67 -5.50
N ASN A 61 0.42 -16.81 -4.22
CA ASN A 61 0.57 -15.68 -3.31
C ASN A 61 1.67 -14.72 -3.79
N GLU A 62 2.80 -15.23 -4.31
CA GLU A 62 3.85 -14.42 -4.91
C GLU A 62 3.34 -13.66 -6.16
N GLN A 63 2.51 -14.28 -7.01
CA GLN A 63 1.88 -13.60 -8.15
C GLN A 63 0.92 -12.50 -7.69
N MET A 64 0.08 -12.77 -6.71
CA MET A 64 -0.86 -11.80 -6.14
C MET A 64 -0.14 -10.59 -5.55
N GLU A 65 0.96 -10.80 -4.83
CA GLU A 65 1.78 -9.72 -4.29
C GLU A 65 2.40 -8.86 -5.39
N MET A 66 2.93 -9.48 -6.46
CA MET A 66 3.46 -8.75 -7.60
C MET A 66 2.39 -7.90 -8.30
N ILE A 67 1.19 -8.45 -8.45
CA ILE A 67 0.04 -7.75 -9.02
C ILE A 67 -0.39 -6.57 -8.15
N ALA A 68 -0.45 -6.74 -6.83
CA ALA A 68 -0.81 -5.67 -5.90
C ALA A 68 0.18 -4.49 -5.99
N CYS A 69 1.49 -4.78 -6.00
CA CYS A 69 2.51 -3.74 -6.16
C CYS A 69 2.44 -3.07 -7.53
N ALA A 70 2.28 -3.85 -8.61
CA ALA A 70 2.17 -3.31 -9.97
C ALA A 70 0.92 -2.43 -10.12
N HIS A 71 -0.22 -2.86 -9.60
CA HIS A 71 -1.46 -2.09 -9.62
C HIS A 71 -1.33 -0.76 -8.88
N HIS A 72 -0.72 -0.76 -7.68
CA HIS A 72 -0.43 0.48 -6.96
C HIS A 72 0.45 1.41 -7.80
N GLY A 73 1.54 0.87 -8.35
CA GLY A 73 2.48 1.60 -9.20
C GLY A 73 1.81 2.30 -10.40
N GLU A 74 0.76 1.68 -10.94
CA GLU A 74 0.06 2.15 -12.13
C GLU A 74 -1.13 3.07 -11.83
N CYS A 75 -1.81 2.90 -10.70
CA CYS A 75 -3.01 3.65 -10.37
C CYS A 75 -2.79 4.80 -9.40
N ILE A 76 -1.89 4.64 -8.42
CA ILE A 76 -1.74 5.59 -7.30
C ILE A 76 -0.48 6.43 -7.52
N GLY A 77 0.61 5.81 -7.96
CA GLY A 77 1.88 6.50 -8.18
C GLY A 77 3.10 5.62 -7.92
N PRO A 78 4.31 6.21 -8.05
CA PRO A 78 5.56 5.47 -7.89
C PRO A 78 5.65 4.82 -6.50
N ILE A 79 6.33 3.68 -6.44
CA ILE A 79 6.60 2.99 -5.18
C ILE A 79 7.91 3.51 -4.63
N ASP A 80 7.84 4.24 -3.53
CA ASP A 80 9.00 4.76 -2.83
C ASP A 80 9.62 3.72 -1.89
N ASP A 81 10.94 3.86 -1.69
CA ASP A 81 11.69 3.09 -0.71
C ASP A 81 11.88 3.87 0.60
N TYR A 82 12.46 3.22 1.61
CA TYR A 82 12.83 3.89 2.85
C TYR A 82 13.80 5.04 2.60
N SER A 83 13.45 6.21 3.13
CA SER A 83 14.32 7.38 3.15
C SER A 83 15.60 7.14 3.96
N ASP A 84 16.66 7.88 3.64
CA ASP A 84 17.95 7.79 4.35
C ASP A 84 17.80 8.07 5.85
N LEU A 85 16.94 9.02 6.22
CA LEU A 85 16.64 9.33 7.62
C LEU A 85 15.98 8.13 8.33
N PHE A 86 15.01 7.48 7.69
CA PHE A 86 14.36 6.29 8.24
C PHE A 86 15.37 5.15 8.41
N ARG A 87 16.22 4.93 7.42
CA ARG A 87 17.29 3.92 7.47
C ARG A 87 18.26 4.17 8.61
N ALA A 88 18.70 5.42 8.79
CA ALA A 88 19.62 5.81 9.85
C ALA A 88 19.00 5.62 11.25
N ASN A 89 17.74 5.99 11.41
CA ASN A 89 17.05 5.93 12.71
C ASN A 89 16.67 4.50 13.12
N PHE A 90 16.26 3.65 12.17
CA PHE A 90 15.75 2.30 12.45
C PHE A 90 16.71 1.18 12.06
N GLY A 91 17.89 1.50 11.51
CA GLY A 91 18.91 0.52 11.14
C GLY A 91 18.50 -0.41 9.99
N VAL A 92 17.64 0.07 9.08
CA VAL A 92 17.09 -0.75 7.99
C VAL A 92 18.05 -0.81 6.81
N LYS A 93 18.48 -2.03 6.45
CA LYS A 93 19.40 -2.30 5.33
C LYS A 93 18.71 -2.77 4.04
N GLY A 94 17.50 -3.33 4.15
CA GLY A 94 16.73 -3.80 3.00
C GLY A 94 15.90 -2.70 2.35
N HIS A 95 15.23 -3.03 1.26
CA HIS A 95 14.23 -2.17 0.62
C HIS A 95 12.82 -2.53 1.08
N THR A 96 11.85 -1.66 0.82
CA THR A 96 10.44 -2.03 0.94
C THR A 96 10.10 -3.15 -0.05
N ARG A 97 9.15 -4.00 0.33
CA ARG A 97 8.81 -5.20 -0.45
C ARG A 97 8.34 -4.88 -1.87
N CYS A 98 7.42 -3.92 -2.00
CA CYS A 98 6.95 -3.51 -3.32
C CYS A 98 8.04 -2.80 -4.14
N PHE A 99 8.96 -2.07 -3.52
CA PHE A 99 10.08 -1.46 -4.25
C PHE A 99 10.94 -2.53 -4.93
N SER A 100 11.41 -3.54 -4.19
CA SER A 100 12.19 -4.63 -4.78
C SER A 100 11.42 -5.42 -5.85
N ILE A 101 10.12 -5.64 -5.65
CA ILE A 101 9.28 -6.32 -6.63
C ILE A 101 9.21 -5.51 -7.93
N MET A 102 8.99 -4.21 -7.85
CA MET A 102 8.89 -3.36 -9.04
C MET A 102 10.24 -3.25 -9.77
N GLU A 103 11.35 -3.10 -9.04
CA GLU A 103 12.68 -3.14 -9.66
C GLU A 103 12.94 -4.46 -10.40
N ASP A 104 12.55 -5.59 -9.80
CA ASP A 104 12.67 -6.90 -10.42
C ASP A 104 11.76 -7.06 -11.65
N LEU A 105 10.55 -6.51 -11.63
CA LEU A 105 9.62 -6.53 -12.77
C LEU A 105 10.13 -5.67 -13.92
N VAL A 106 10.61 -4.44 -13.64
CA VAL A 106 11.19 -3.52 -14.63
C VAL A 106 12.45 -4.11 -15.25
N ALA A 107 13.30 -4.74 -14.44
CA ALA A 107 14.51 -5.42 -14.91
C ALA A 107 14.24 -6.77 -15.60
N GLY A 108 12.99 -7.24 -15.65
CA GLY A 108 12.62 -8.54 -16.23
C GLY A 108 13.11 -9.75 -15.43
N ARG A 109 13.54 -9.57 -14.18
CA ARG A 109 13.93 -10.67 -13.27
C ARG A 109 12.73 -11.40 -12.69
N ARG A 110 11.58 -10.73 -12.62
CA ARG A 110 10.27 -11.28 -12.27
C ARG A 110 9.29 -11.08 -13.42
N ILE A 111 8.30 -11.97 -13.51
CA ILE A 111 7.22 -11.91 -14.49
C ILE A 111 5.91 -12.24 -13.79
N ILE A 112 4.88 -11.42 -14.04
CA ILE A 112 3.50 -11.74 -13.67
C ILE A 112 2.94 -12.69 -14.74
N GLY A 113 2.69 -13.93 -14.34
CA GLY A 113 2.22 -15.00 -15.23
C GLY A 113 0.70 -15.19 -15.24
N ILE A 114 -0.05 -14.49 -14.38
CA ILE A 114 -1.51 -14.47 -14.45
C ILE A 114 -1.92 -13.59 -15.64
N PRO A 115 -2.54 -14.15 -16.69
CA PRO A 115 -2.99 -13.38 -17.84
C PRO A 115 -4.16 -12.49 -17.42
N THR A 116 -4.34 -11.37 -18.10
CA THR A 116 -5.44 -10.43 -17.87
C THR A 116 -5.58 -9.94 -16.42
N TRP A 117 -4.48 -9.97 -15.64
CA TRP A 117 -4.52 -9.58 -14.24
C TRP A 117 -4.97 -8.12 -14.06
N ARG A 118 -4.66 -7.25 -15.04
CA ARG A 118 -5.06 -5.84 -15.04
C ARG A 118 -6.57 -5.70 -15.07
N GLU A 119 -7.23 -6.45 -15.94
CA GLU A 119 -8.68 -6.48 -16.09
C GLU A 119 -9.34 -7.07 -14.84
N ILE A 120 -8.78 -8.17 -14.30
CA ILE A 120 -9.27 -8.78 -13.05
C ILE A 120 -9.19 -7.77 -11.91
N THR A 121 -8.02 -7.16 -11.69
CA THR A 121 -7.84 -6.21 -10.59
C THR A 121 -8.72 -4.97 -10.77
N ARG A 122 -8.74 -4.34 -11.95
CA ARG A 122 -9.55 -3.13 -12.22
C ARG A 122 -11.06 -3.35 -12.10
N ARG A 123 -11.53 -4.60 -12.21
CA ARG A 123 -12.94 -4.94 -11.98
C ARG A 123 -13.36 -4.74 -10.53
N PHE A 124 -12.46 -4.98 -9.58
CA PHE A 124 -12.74 -4.89 -8.14
C PHE A 124 -12.12 -3.64 -7.51
N LEU A 125 -10.96 -3.23 -7.99
CA LEU A 125 -10.17 -2.11 -7.49
C LEU A 125 -9.87 -1.17 -8.68
N PRO A 126 -10.82 -0.31 -9.08
CA PRO A 126 -10.58 0.65 -10.14
C PRO A 126 -9.52 1.67 -9.71
N CYS A 127 -8.71 2.17 -10.66
CA CYS A 127 -7.84 3.31 -10.36
C CYS A 127 -8.71 4.52 -9.97
N PRO A 128 -8.27 5.37 -9.03
CA PRO A 128 -8.94 6.63 -8.78
C PRO A 128 -9.00 7.45 -10.07
N LEU A 129 -10.09 8.19 -10.26
CA LEU A 129 -10.17 9.17 -11.35
C LEU A 129 -9.06 10.20 -11.11
N GLN A 130 -8.24 10.45 -12.13
CA GLN A 130 -7.37 11.62 -12.12
C GLN A 130 -8.28 12.83 -12.31
N ASP A 131 -8.77 13.39 -11.21
CA ASP A 131 -9.38 14.72 -11.25
C ASP A 131 -8.31 15.64 -11.85
N GLY A 132 -8.70 16.33 -12.94
CA GLY A 132 -7.80 16.89 -13.92
C GLY A 132 -6.66 17.70 -13.33
N GLU A 133 -5.54 17.69 -14.06
CA GLU A 133 -4.71 18.88 -14.15
C GLU A 133 -5.64 20.08 -14.24
N ASP A 134 -5.70 20.89 -13.18
CA ASP A 134 -6.20 22.26 -13.26
C ASP A 134 -5.26 22.98 -14.24
N SER A 135 -5.53 22.81 -15.52
CA SER A 135 -5.18 23.78 -16.54
C SER A 135 -5.88 25.05 -16.10
N GLU A 136 -5.14 25.95 -15.46
CA GLU A 136 -5.52 27.35 -15.33
C GLU A 136 -5.68 27.91 -16.75
N GLU A 137 -6.86 27.70 -17.33
CA GLU A 137 -7.37 28.40 -18.49
C GLU A 137 -7.50 29.87 -18.06
N SER A 138 -6.50 30.65 -18.47
CA SER A 138 -6.53 32.11 -18.35
C SER A 138 -7.54 32.64 -19.36
N ASP A 139 -8.80 32.65 -18.93
CA ASP A 139 -9.82 33.52 -19.50
C ASP A 139 -9.46 34.99 -19.21
N GLU A 140 -8.55 35.57 -19.99
CA GLU A 140 -8.50 37.02 -20.17
C GLU A 140 -9.28 37.39 -21.44
N ALA A 141 -10.59 37.49 -21.26
CA ALA A 141 -11.50 38.01 -22.27
C ALA A 141 -11.23 39.51 -22.51
N VAL A 142 -10.76 39.81 -23.72
CA VAL A 142 -11.09 40.94 -24.59
C VAL A 142 -11.72 42.18 -23.90
N ALA A 143 -10.98 43.29 -23.90
CA ALA A 143 -11.55 44.63 -23.87
C ALA A 143 -10.92 45.53 -24.95
N LEU A 144 -11.72 45.77 -25.99
CA LEU A 144 -11.86 46.98 -26.83
C LEU A 144 -10.67 47.46 -27.69
N GLU A 145 -10.81 47.28 -29.01
CA GLU A 145 -10.47 48.33 -29.98
C GLU A 145 -11.60 49.37 -30.04
N LEU A 146 -11.26 50.63 -29.74
CA LEU A 146 -11.65 51.85 -30.46
C LEU A 146 -10.78 53.03 -30.02
#